data_AF-A0A0V0X3X6-F1
#
_entry.id   AF-A0A0V0X3X6-F1
#
_cell.length_a   1.000
_cell.length_b   1.000
_cell.length_c   1.000
_cell.angle_alpha   90.00
_cell.angle_beta   90.00
_cell.angle_gamma   90.00
#
_symmetry.space_group_name_H-M   'P 1'
#
loop_
_entity.id
_entity.type
_entity.pdbx_description
1 polymer ?
#
loop_
_entity_poly.entity_id
_entity_poly.type
_entity_poly.pdbx_seq_one_letter_code
_entity_poly.pdbx_strand_id
1 'polypeptide(L)'
;MDFLEKRVRSRLSQIQFTPFASITFDQYYEAVKSFLWIQNPENVDKKTLAKWRKSVEHFLAKDEVRKIFKKQFEINNTVGDLKLLLQLILSSLDDCCNNLSDALTSAWDLISEKHNYTLLQGLSVLEMVILMGTAMLEEINTNGDPVNFEIVCRRVRLFLNKHCQTIPRDRSYIWKAFQRLLERKIIVIAESTISKGNKPVQFQSIRLQVEPNDVRKLIKESSVPTALKHWAQCSDF
;
A
#
# COMPACT_ATOMS: atom_id res chain seq x y z
N MET A 1 24.77 -14.94 -3.43
CA MET A 1 25.72 -16.06 -3.59
C MET A 1 26.91 -15.99 -2.60
N ASP A 2 26.92 -15.06 -1.64
CA ASP A 2 28.05 -14.87 -0.71
C ASP A 2 27.95 -15.63 0.61
N PHE A 3 26.93 -16.47 0.78
CA PHE A 3 26.76 -17.31 1.98
C PHE A 3 27.42 -18.68 1.85
N LEU A 4 27.98 -19.03 0.68
CA LEU A 4 28.63 -20.32 0.45
C LEU A 4 30.10 -20.26 0.81
N GLU A 5 30.58 -21.23 1.59
CA GLU A 5 31.99 -21.41 1.90
C GLU A 5 32.82 -21.50 0.60
N LYS A 6 34.05 -20.96 0.61
CA LYS A 6 34.95 -20.88 -0.55
C LYS A 6 35.08 -22.20 -1.33
N ARG A 7 35.21 -23.34 -0.63
CA ARG A 7 35.33 -24.67 -1.26
C ARG A 7 34.03 -25.10 -1.95
N VAL A 8 32.88 -24.79 -1.38
CA VAL A 8 31.55 -25.09 -1.94
C VAL A 8 31.30 -24.22 -3.17
N ARG A 9 31.59 -22.91 -3.07
CA ARG A 9 31.45 -21.97 -4.19
C ARG A 9 32.35 -22.34 -5.37
N SER A 10 33.59 -22.79 -5.11
CA SER A 10 34.50 -23.23 -6.17
C SER A 10 33.97 -24.46 -6.93
N ARG A 11 33.26 -25.36 -6.24
CA ARG A 11 32.70 -26.58 -6.85
C ARG A 11 31.37 -26.33 -7.56
N LEU A 12 30.59 -25.35 -7.13
CA LEU A 12 29.30 -24.99 -7.71
C LEU A 12 29.38 -23.82 -8.71
N SER A 13 30.58 -23.30 -8.99
CA SER A 13 30.79 -22.15 -9.90
C SER A 13 30.28 -22.38 -11.32
N GLN A 14 30.18 -23.64 -11.74
CA GLN A 14 29.69 -24.04 -13.06
C GLN A 14 28.16 -24.24 -13.10
N ILE A 15 27.50 -24.27 -11.94
CA ILE A 15 26.05 -24.50 -11.86
C ILE A 15 25.37 -23.15 -11.66
N GLN A 16 24.79 -22.63 -12.74
CA GLN A 16 23.92 -21.47 -12.68
C GLN A 16 22.47 -21.94 -12.49
N PHE A 17 21.91 -21.66 -11.32
CA PHE A 17 20.48 -21.79 -11.09
C PHE A 17 19.81 -20.47 -11.49
N THR A 18 19.05 -20.51 -12.58
CA THR A 18 18.10 -19.44 -12.96
C THR A 18 16.68 -19.94 -12.67
N PRO A 19 16.25 -19.98 -11.41
CA PRO A 19 14.96 -20.59 -11.02
C PRO A 19 13.74 -19.89 -11.63
N PHE A 20 13.91 -18.69 -12.18
CA PHE A 20 12.82 -17.90 -12.73
C PHE A 20 13.20 -17.39 -14.13
N ALA A 21 12.47 -17.86 -15.14
CA ALA A 21 12.49 -17.25 -16.47
C ALA A 21 11.67 -15.95 -16.42
N SER A 22 12.12 -14.91 -17.14
CA SER A 22 11.30 -13.72 -17.36
C SER A 22 10.09 -14.11 -18.21
N ILE A 23 8.89 -13.97 -17.65
CA ILE A 23 7.65 -14.20 -18.39
C ILE A 23 7.23 -12.93 -19.12
N THR A 24 6.63 -13.08 -20.30
CA THR A 24 6.01 -11.95 -21.01
C THR A 24 4.59 -11.71 -20.50
N PHE A 25 4.04 -10.52 -20.78
CA PHE A 25 2.65 -10.22 -20.42
C PHE A 25 1.66 -11.19 -21.08
N ASP A 26 1.88 -11.60 -22.33
CA ASP A 26 0.97 -12.53 -23.00
C ASP A 26 1.02 -13.92 -22.36
N GLN A 27 2.19 -14.40 -21.93
CA GLN A 27 2.30 -15.65 -21.16
C GLN A 27 1.60 -15.54 -19.80
N TYR A 28 1.74 -14.41 -19.13
CA TYR A 28 1.03 -14.12 -17.89
C TYR A 28 -0.50 -14.10 -18.10
N TYR A 29 -0.97 -13.48 -19.18
CA TYR A 29 -2.39 -13.37 -19.50
C TYR A 29 -3.01 -14.73 -19.89
N GLU A 30 -2.27 -15.56 -20.62
CA GLU A 30 -2.67 -16.96 -20.87
C GLU A 30 -2.74 -17.79 -19.56
N ALA A 31 -1.86 -17.52 -18.60
CA ALA A 31 -1.94 -18.16 -17.30
C ALA A 31 -3.22 -17.78 -16.53
N VAL A 32 -3.75 -16.56 -16.69
CA VAL A 32 -5.06 -16.17 -16.13
C VAL A 32 -6.15 -17.12 -16.63
N LYS A 33 -6.15 -17.41 -17.94
CA LYS A 33 -7.10 -18.34 -18.56
C LYS A 33 -6.93 -19.76 -18.01
N SER A 34 -5.68 -20.21 -17.88
CA SER A 34 -5.36 -21.54 -17.32
C SER A 34 -5.82 -21.72 -15.88
N PHE A 35 -5.67 -20.70 -15.04
CA PHE A 35 -6.10 -20.75 -13.64
C PHE A 35 -7.62 -20.66 -13.46
N LEU A 36 -8.32 -19.95 -14.36
CA LEU A 36 -9.79 -19.87 -14.32
C LEU A 36 -10.48 -21.10 -14.92
N TRP A 37 -9.75 -21.96 -15.65
CA TRP A 37 -10.31 -23.22 -16.12
C TRP A 37 -10.49 -24.23 -14.98
N ILE A 38 -11.65 -24.89 -14.98
CA ILE A 38 -11.94 -26.03 -14.09
C ILE A 38 -11.01 -27.19 -14.48
N GLN A 39 -10.14 -27.58 -13.56
CA GLN A 39 -9.11 -28.62 -13.78
C GLN A 39 -9.68 -30.05 -13.80
N ASN A 40 -10.77 -30.30 -13.07
CA ASN A 40 -11.42 -31.62 -12.97
C ASN A 40 -12.82 -31.59 -13.62
N PRO A 41 -12.91 -31.54 -14.97
CA PRO A 41 -14.16 -31.36 -15.68
C PRO A 41 -15.13 -32.55 -15.56
N GLU A 42 -14.63 -33.76 -15.25
CA GLU A 42 -15.44 -34.96 -15.07
C GLU A 42 -16.52 -34.84 -13.98
N ASN A 43 -16.32 -33.97 -13.00
CA ASN A 43 -17.24 -33.77 -11.87
C ASN A 43 -18.31 -32.70 -12.11
N VAL A 44 -18.31 -32.05 -13.28
CA VAL A 44 -19.20 -30.93 -13.59
C VAL A 44 -20.01 -31.25 -14.83
N ASP A 45 -21.29 -30.89 -14.83
CA ASP A 45 -22.13 -31.10 -15.99
C ASP A 45 -21.58 -30.32 -17.20
N LYS A 46 -21.66 -30.94 -18.38
CA LYS A 46 -21.08 -30.39 -19.63
C LYS A 46 -21.66 -29.01 -19.97
N LYS A 47 -22.91 -28.73 -19.59
CA LYS A 47 -23.59 -27.47 -19.89
C LYS A 47 -23.04 -26.33 -19.03
N THR A 48 -22.85 -26.56 -17.74
CA THR A 48 -22.21 -25.61 -16.82
C THR A 48 -20.76 -25.36 -17.18
N LEU A 49 -20.02 -26.41 -17.53
CA LEU A 49 -18.65 -26.28 -18.05
C LEU A 49 -18.57 -25.39 -19.29
N ALA A 50 -19.42 -25.63 -20.28
CA ALA A 50 -19.47 -24.83 -21.50
C ALA A 50 -19.86 -23.37 -21.20
N LYS A 51 -20.84 -23.16 -20.31
CA LYS A 51 -21.28 -21.83 -19.88
C LYS A 51 -20.15 -21.07 -19.18
N TRP A 52 -19.45 -21.71 -18.25
CA TRP A 52 -18.33 -21.11 -17.53
C TRP A 52 -17.20 -20.73 -18.48
N ARG A 53 -16.78 -21.66 -19.36
CA ARG A 53 -15.72 -21.40 -20.34
C ARG A 53 -16.04 -20.19 -21.22
N LYS A 54 -17.27 -20.12 -21.74
CA LYS A 54 -17.72 -18.98 -22.55
C LYS A 54 -17.71 -17.68 -21.76
N SER A 55 -18.07 -17.72 -20.47
CA SER A 55 -18.01 -16.56 -19.58
C SER A 55 -16.57 -16.07 -19.38
N VAL A 56 -15.63 -16.97 -19.10
CA VAL A 56 -14.21 -16.65 -18.94
C VAL A 56 -13.63 -16.07 -20.23
N GLU A 57 -13.93 -16.64 -21.38
CA GLU A 57 -13.46 -16.11 -22.67
C GLU A 57 -14.04 -14.73 -22.97
N HIS A 58 -15.33 -14.52 -22.72
CA HIS A 58 -15.95 -13.21 -22.87
C HIS A 58 -15.36 -12.18 -21.91
N PHE A 59 -15.04 -12.58 -20.67
CA PHE A 59 -14.37 -11.74 -19.69
C PHE A 59 -12.97 -11.33 -20.16
N LEU A 60 -12.14 -12.28 -20.59
CA LEU A 60 -10.76 -12.02 -21.03
C LEU A 60 -10.66 -11.26 -22.36
N ALA A 61 -11.73 -11.26 -23.16
CA ALA A 61 -11.79 -10.50 -24.42
C ALA A 61 -11.96 -8.99 -24.21
N LYS A 62 -12.32 -8.52 -23.00
CA LYS A 62 -12.55 -7.10 -22.73
C LYS A 62 -11.22 -6.35 -22.55
N ASP A 63 -11.05 -5.23 -23.26
CA ASP A 63 -9.83 -4.41 -23.17
C ASP A 63 -9.57 -3.89 -21.75
N GLU A 64 -10.62 -3.52 -21.01
CA GLU A 64 -10.48 -3.04 -19.63
C GLU A 64 -9.92 -4.13 -18.69
N VAL A 65 -10.31 -5.39 -18.89
CA VAL A 65 -9.76 -6.53 -18.15
C VAL A 65 -8.28 -6.70 -18.46
N ARG A 66 -7.91 -6.65 -19.74
CA ARG A 66 -6.51 -6.74 -20.18
C ARG A 66 -5.66 -5.61 -19.60
N LYS A 67 -6.18 -4.38 -19.54
CA LYS A 67 -5.50 -3.22 -18.93
C LYS A 67 -5.22 -3.43 -17.44
N ILE A 68 -6.18 -3.95 -16.67
CA ILE A 68 -5.99 -4.21 -15.23
C ILE A 68 -4.91 -5.27 -15.01
N PHE A 69 -4.96 -6.40 -15.72
CA PHE A 69 -3.91 -7.42 -15.61
C PHE A 69 -2.54 -6.92 -16.09
N LYS A 70 -2.50 -6.01 -17.07
CA LYS A 70 -1.26 -5.37 -17.50
C LYS A 70 -0.67 -4.50 -16.39
N LYS A 71 -1.49 -3.69 -15.72
CA LYS A 71 -1.05 -2.92 -14.55
C LYS A 71 -0.54 -3.83 -13.43
N GLN A 72 -1.24 -4.93 -13.14
CA GLN A 72 -0.76 -5.91 -12.15
C GLN A 72 0.60 -6.46 -12.55
N PHE A 73 0.75 -6.89 -13.81
CA PHE A 73 2.01 -7.45 -14.33
C PHE A 73 3.18 -6.45 -14.23
N GLU A 74 2.94 -5.17 -14.50
CA GLU A 74 3.94 -4.10 -14.38
C GLU A 74 4.34 -3.83 -12.92
N ILE A 75 3.44 -4.04 -11.96
CA ILE A 75 3.71 -3.92 -10.52
C ILE A 75 4.40 -5.18 -9.97
N ASN A 76 3.80 -6.35 -10.20
CA ASN A 76 4.29 -7.66 -9.79
C ASN A 76 3.75 -8.76 -10.73
N ASN A 77 4.66 -9.50 -11.35
CA ASN A 77 4.34 -10.59 -12.28
C ASN A 77 4.49 -12.00 -11.66
N THR A 78 4.59 -12.11 -10.35
CA THR A 78 4.67 -13.42 -9.68
C THR A 78 3.35 -14.18 -9.77
N VAL A 79 3.46 -15.51 -9.84
CA VAL A 79 2.30 -16.42 -9.84
C VAL A 79 1.51 -16.32 -8.54
N GLY A 80 2.16 -16.03 -7.42
CA GLY A 80 1.51 -15.88 -6.11
C GLY A 80 0.50 -14.74 -6.10
N ASP A 81 0.92 -13.56 -6.55
CA ASP A 81 0.05 -12.38 -6.59
C ASP A 81 -1.07 -12.52 -7.62
N LEU A 82 -0.79 -13.15 -8.76
CA LEU A 82 -1.83 -13.49 -9.73
C LEU A 82 -2.90 -14.40 -9.10
N LYS A 83 -2.47 -15.47 -8.40
CA LYS A 83 -3.40 -16.38 -7.73
C LYS A 83 -4.22 -15.69 -6.65
N LEU A 84 -3.60 -14.79 -5.88
CA LEU A 84 -4.31 -14.00 -4.87
C LEU A 84 -5.40 -13.14 -5.50
N LEU A 85 -5.08 -12.40 -6.57
CA LEU A 85 -6.05 -11.59 -7.30
C LEU A 85 -7.20 -12.47 -7.84
N LEU A 86 -6.88 -13.59 -8.49
CA LEU A 86 -7.89 -14.51 -9.01
C LEU A 86 -8.77 -15.11 -7.90
N GLN A 87 -8.19 -15.45 -6.76
CA GLN A 87 -8.94 -15.97 -5.62
C GLN A 87 -9.93 -14.93 -5.09
N LEU A 88 -9.54 -13.66 -5.02
CA LEU A 88 -10.44 -12.57 -4.61
C LEU A 88 -11.60 -12.40 -5.60
N ILE A 89 -11.32 -12.42 -6.91
CA ILE A 89 -12.35 -12.39 -7.96
C ILE A 89 -13.35 -13.52 -7.71
N LEU A 90 -12.87 -14.76 -7.62
CA LEU A 90 -13.73 -15.92 -7.45
C LEU A 90 -14.51 -15.91 -6.13
N SER A 91 -13.91 -15.40 -5.05
CA SER A 91 -14.57 -15.31 -3.74
C SER A 91 -15.69 -14.27 -3.68
N SER A 92 -15.68 -13.30 -4.59
CA SER A 92 -16.70 -12.26 -4.69
C SER A 92 -17.87 -12.63 -5.61
N LEU A 93 -17.79 -13.78 -6.30
CA LEU A 93 -18.89 -14.30 -7.09
C LEU A 93 -19.89 -14.97 -6.16
N ASP A 94 -21.13 -14.49 -6.18
CA ASP A 94 -22.26 -15.10 -5.49
C ASP A 94 -23.44 -15.28 -6.45
N ASP A 95 -24.55 -15.83 -5.96
CA ASP A 95 -25.75 -16.07 -6.77
C ASP A 95 -26.35 -14.76 -7.36
N CYS A 96 -26.03 -13.60 -6.78
CA CYS A 96 -26.55 -12.28 -7.14
C CYS A 96 -25.59 -11.48 -8.05
N CYS A 97 -24.28 -11.74 -7.97
CA CYS A 97 -23.18 -10.97 -8.54
C CYS A 97 -22.26 -11.90 -9.34
N ASN A 98 -22.72 -12.31 -10.51
CA ASN A 98 -21.99 -13.23 -11.39
C ASN A 98 -21.09 -12.54 -12.44
N ASN A 99 -20.80 -11.24 -12.29
CA ASN A 99 -20.00 -10.49 -13.26
C ASN A 99 -18.51 -10.50 -12.88
N LEU A 100 -17.72 -11.31 -13.59
CA LEU A 100 -16.26 -11.37 -13.45
C LEU A 100 -15.56 -10.02 -13.61
N SER A 101 -16.09 -9.10 -14.41
CA SER A 101 -15.48 -7.78 -14.60
C SER A 101 -15.62 -6.89 -13.37
N ASP A 102 -16.79 -6.90 -12.73
CA ASP A 102 -17.04 -6.09 -11.53
C ASP A 102 -16.26 -6.67 -10.32
N ALA A 103 -16.20 -8.00 -10.25
CA ALA A 103 -15.36 -8.74 -9.31
C ALA A 103 -13.87 -8.41 -9.49
N LEU A 104 -13.38 -8.34 -10.74
CA LEU A 104 -12.01 -7.91 -11.03
C LEU A 104 -11.74 -6.50 -10.55
N THR A 105 -12.61 -5.53 -10.87
CA THR A 105 -12.43 -4.14 -10.44
C THR A 105 -12.39 -4.05 -8.92
N SER A 106 -13.33 -4.71 -8.23
CA SER A 106 -13.39 -4.71 -6.77
C SER A 106 -12.16 -5.37 -6.12
N ALA A 107 -11.71 -6.50 -6.67
CA ALA A 107 -10.51 -7.19 -6.21
C ALA A 107 -9.23 -6.38 -6.50
N TRP A 108 -9.18 -5.72 -7.65
CA TRP A 108 -8.10 -4.81 -8.03
C TRP A 108 -8.03 -3.62 -7.11
N ASP A 109 -9.14 -2.95 -6.82
CA ASP A 109 -9.21 -1.83 -5.88
C ASP A 109 -8.75 -2.29 -4.49
N LEU A 110 -9.21 -3.48 -4.05
CA LEU A 110 -8.80 -4.03 -2.76
C LEU A 110 -7.29 -4.28 -2.65
N ILE A 111 -6.62 -4.74 -3.72
CA ILE A 111 -5.17 -5.03 -3.69
C ILE A 111 -4.34 -3.78 -4.01
N SER A 112 -4.80 -2.94 -4.94
CA SER A 112 -4.09 -1.73 -5.38
C SER A 112 -4.20 -0.58 -4.36
N GLU A 113 -5.30 -0.48 -3.60
CA GLU A 113 -5.45 0.50 -2.52
C GLU A 113 -4.87 0.03 -1.18
N LYS A 114 -4.48 -1.25 -1.05
CA LYS A 114 -4.16 -1.88 0.25
C LYS A 114 -2.85 -1.50 0.91
N HIS A 115 -2.01 -0.69 0.26
CA HIS A 115 -0.86 -0.04 0.88
C HIS A 115 -1.22 0.77 2.15
N ASN A 116 -1.85 1.92 1.91
CA ASN A 116 -1.75 3.07 2.79
C ASN A 116 -3.11 3.66 3.19
N TYR A 117 -4.15 3.58 2.34
CA TYR A 117 -5.39 4.32 2.58
C TYR A 117 -6.22 3.74 3.73
N THR A 118 -6.33 2.40 3.85
CA THR A 118 -7.02 1.76 4.98
C THR A 118 -6.33 2.04 6.32
N LEU A 119 -4.98 2.13 6.33
CA LEU A 119 -4.22 2.52 7.52
C LEU A 119 -4.55 3.95 7.97
N LEU A 120 -4.97 4.81 7.05
CA LEU A 120 -5.28 6.22 7.29
C LEU A 120 -6.75 6.48 7.63
N GLN A 121 -7.64 5.50 7.48
CA GLN A 121 -9.04 5.63 7.86
C GLN A 121 -9.21 5.76 9.39
N GLY A 122 -10.24 6.50 9.81
CA GLY A 122 -10.60 6.68 11.23
C GLY A 122 -9.63 7.54 12.05
N LEU A 123 -8.72 8.27 11.39
CA LEU A 123 -7.87 9.25 12.08
C LEU A 123 -8.69 10.45 12.56
N SER A 124 -8.37 10.94 13.75
CA SER A 124 -8.86 12.22 14.25
C SER A 124 -8.24 13.38 13.46
N VAL A 125 -8.90 14.54 13.47
CA VAL A 125 -8.38 15.74 12.79
C VAL A 125 -6.98 16.10 13.31
N LEU A 126 -6.71 15.95 14.61
CA LEU A 126 -5.40 16.24 15.18
C LEU A 126 -4.33 15.26 14.66
N GLU A 127 -4.65 13.97 14.55
CA GLU A 127 -3.74 12.98 13.96
C GLU A 127 -3.46 13.30 12.49
N MET A 128 -4.47 13.73 11.71
CA MET A 128 -4.28 14.18 10.32
C MET A 128 -3.41 15.44 10.21
N VAL A 129 -3.55 16.41 11.12
CA VAL A 129 -2.67 17.59 11.18
C VAL A 129 -1.21 17.18 11.46
N ILE A 130 -1.00 16.23 12.38
CA ILE A 130 0.34 15.70 12.69
C ILE A 130 0.93 14.97 11.48
N LEU A 131 0.15 14.14 10.79
CA LEU A 131 0.60 13.45 9.58
C LEU A 131 0.98 14.43 8.47
N MET A 132 0.15 15.45 8.21
CA MET A 132 0.47 16.46 7.20
C MET A 132 1.75 17.22 7.55
N GLY A 133 1.88 17.66 8.80
CA GLY A 133 3.08 18.36 9.26
C GLY A 133 4.35 17.50 9.16
N THR A 134 4.23 16.20 9.44
CA THR A 134 5.34 15.25 9.29
C THR A 134 5.68 15.02 7.81
N ALA A 135 4.68 14.87 6.94
CA ALA A 135 4.88 14.66 5.51
C ALA A 135 5.58 15.85 4.84
N MET A 136 5.18 17.07 5.17
CA MET A 136 5.86 18.28 4.70
C MET A 136 7.30 18.36 5.18
N LEU A 137 7.58 17.95 6.42
CA LEU A 137 8.94 17.93 6.95
C LEU A 137 9.81 16.92 6.20
N GLU A 138 9.28 15.75 5.84
CA GLU A 138 10.02 14.77 5.01
C GLU A 138 10.26 15.29 3.59
N GLU A 139 9.29 15.97 2.97
CA GLU A 139 9.43 16.56 1.63
C GLU A 139 10.48 17.69 1.58
N ILE A 140 10.50 18.56 2.60
CA ILE A 140 11.45 19.69 2.67
C ILE A 140 12.86 19.21 3.04
N ASN A 141 12.97 18.09 3.76
CA ASN A 141 14.22 17.59 4.28
C ASN A 141 15.03 16.82 3.22
N THR A 142 15.54 17.54 2.23
CA THR A 142 16.41 17.00 1.17
C THR A 142 17.77 16.53 1.68
N ASN A 143 18.20 17.01 2.84
CA ASN A 143 19.53 16.76 3.40
C ASN A 143 19.58 15.52 4.30
N GLY A 144 18.43 14.90 4.59
CA GLY A 144 18.35 13.68 5.41
C GLY A 144 18.50 13.92 6.91
N ASP A 145 18.23 15.13 7.41
CA ASP A 145 18.29 15.43 8.84
C ASP A 145 17.25 14.61 9.62
N PRO A 146 17.54 14.13 10.84
CA PRO A 146 16.57 13.32 11.59
C PRO A 146 15.38 14.18 12.03
N VAL A 147 14.17 13.82 11.57
CA VAL A 147 12.91 14.39 12.07
C VAL A 147 12.55 13.68 13.38
N ASN A 148 12.13 14.41 14.40
CA ASN A 148 11.65 13.84 15.67
C ASN A 148 10.35 14.53 16.13
N PHE A 149 9.77 14.07 17.24
CA PHE A 149 8.50 14.62 17.74
C PHE A 149 8.57 16.12 18.05
N GLU A 150 9.68 16.64 18.58
CA GLU A 150 9.76 18.07 18.92
C GLU A 150 9.68 18.96 17.67
N ILE A 151 10.31 18.54 16.58
CA ILE A 151 10.25 19.24 15.29
C ILE A 151 8.82 19.21 14.73
N VAL A 152 8.19 18.03 14.73
CA VAL A 152 6.79 17.86 14.30
C VAL A 152 5.83 18.70 15.16
N CYS A 153 5.98 18.65 16.49
CA CYS A 153 5.16 19.38 17.44
C CYS A 153 5.25 20.89 17.21
N ARG A 154 6.47 21.42 16.97
CA ARG A 154 6.66 22.83 16.62
C ARG A 154 5.90 23.21 15.35
N ARG A 155 6.07 22.42 14.28
CA ARG A 155 5.40 22.65 12.99
C ARG A 155 3.88 22.63 13.13
N VAL A 156 3.34 21.60 13.78
CA VAL A 156 1.90 21.45 14.04
C VAL A 156 1.35 22.61 14.84
N ARG A 157 2.05 23.04 15.91
CA ARG A 157 1.61 24.17 16.73
C ARG A 157 1.59 25.48 15.96
N LEU A 158 2.57 25.72 15.07
CA LEU A 158 2.57 26.91 14.21
C LEU A 158 1.31 26.98 13.33
N PHE A 159 0.95 25.86 12.70
CA PHE A 159 -0.28 25.76 11.91
C PHE A 159 -1.54 25.96 12.78
N LEU A 160 -1.66 25.23 13.88
CA LEU A 160 -2.84 25.28 14.76
C LEU A 160 -3.07 26.68 15.34
N ASN A 161 -2.00 27.34 15.81
CA ASN A 161 -2.09 28.69 16.37
C ASN A 161 -2.62 29.71 15.35
N LYS A 162 -2.22 29.59 14.09
CA LYS A 162 -2.54 30.56 13.05
C LYS A 162 -3.90 30.29 12.38
N HIS A 163 -4.29 29.03 12.25
CA HIS A 163 -5.37 28.65 11.34
C HIS A 163 -6.49 27.80 11.96
N CYS A 164 -6.28 27.17 13.13
CA CYS A 164 -7.24 26.21 13.70
C CYS A 164 -7.35 26.33 15.23
N GLN A 165 -7.99 27.39 15.72
CA GLN A 165 -8.10 27.68 17.16
C GLN A 165 -8.98 26.68 17.93
N THR A 166 -9.88 25.98 17.24
CA THR A 166 -10.81 25.00 17.83
C THR A 166 -10.18 23.63 18.09
N ILE A 167 -8.99 23.36 17.54
CA ILE A 167 -8.28 22.09 17.72
C ILE A 167 -7.33 22.23 18.92
N PRO A 168 -7.25 21.23 19.82
CA PRO A 168 -6.30 21.25 20.94
C PRO A 168 -4.85 21.41 20.48
N ARG A 169 -4.15 22.37 21.08
CA ARG A 169 -2.77 22.76 20.71
C ARG A 169 -1.74 22.52 21.82
N ASP A 170 -2.18 22.00 22.96
CA ASP A 170 -1.27 21.69 24.05
C ASP A 170 -0.39 20.51 23.67
N ARG A 171 0.89 20.59 24.06
CA ARG A 171 1.89 19.57 23.75
C ARG A 171 1.44 18.17 24.21
N SER A 172 0.70 18.07 25.31
CA SER A 172 0.17 16.79 25.84
C SER A 172 -0.84 16.14 24.90
N TYR A 173 -1.77 16.91 24.31
CA TYR A 173 -2.74 16.39 23.33
C TYR A 173 -2.05 15.97 22.04
N ILE A 174 -1.12 16.79 21.55
CA ILE A 174 -0.32 16.49 20.35
C ILE A 174 0.51 15.22 20.58
N TRP A 175 1.13 15.08 21.75
CA TRP A 175 1.88 13.88 22.13
C TRP A 175 0.99 12.63 22.16
N LYS A 176 -0.19 12.70 22.76
CA LYS A 176 -1.13 11.57 22.81
C LYS A 176 -1.59 11.14 21.41
N ALA A 177 -1.90 12.09 20.53
CA ALA A 177 -2.23 11.81 19.14
C ALA A 177 -1.04 11.21 18.37
N PHE A 178 0.17 11.72 18.62
CA PHE A 178 1.40 11.17 18.05
C PHE A 178 1.67 9.73 18.50
N GLN A 179 1.46 9.41 19.78
CA GLN A 179 1.59 8.05 20.29
C GLN A 179 0.64 7.07 19.60
N ARG A 180 -0.61 7.48 19.33
CA ARG A 180 -1.58 6.66 18.58
C ARG A 180 -1.10 6.39 17.15
N LEU A 181 -0.44 7.35 16.50
CA LEU A 181 0.17 7.16 15.18
C LEU A 181 1.36 6.18 15.22
N LEU A 182 2.15 6.18 16.30
CA LEU A 182 3.20 5.19 16.54
C LEU A 182 2.62 3.78 16.78
N GLU A 183 1.59 3.66 17.62
CA GLU A 183 0.90 2.39 17.91
C GLU A 183 0.33 1.76 16.65
N ARG A 184 -0.22 2.58 15.74
CA ARG A 184 -0.73 2.16 14.42
C ARG A 184 0.37 1.93 13.38
N LYS A 185 1.64 2.17 13.71
CA LYS A 185 2.80 2.09 12.80
C LYS A 185 2.69 2.94 11.54
N ILE A 186 1.89 4.02 11.59
CA ILE A 186 1.84 5.02 10.50
C ILE A 186 3.12 5.88 10.55
N ILE A 187 3.59 6.14 11.78
CA ILE A 187 4.92 6.69 12.06
C ILE A 187 5.72 5.58 12.75
N VAL A 188 6.98 5.43 12.37
CA VAL A 188 7.91 4.48 13.01
C VAL A 188 9.16 5.20 13.48
N ILE A 189 9.79 4.66 14.51
CA ILE A 189 11.11 5.12 14.97
C ILE A 189 12.16 4.54 14.03
N ALA A 190 12.99 5.41 13.44
CA ALA A 190 13.99 5.06 12.45
C ALA A 190 15.35 4.63 13.05
N GLU A 191 15.58 4.87 14.35
CA GLU A 191 16.82 4.50 15.04
C GLU A 191 16.90 2.97 15.30
N SER A 192 18.09 2.39 15.06
CA SER A 192 18.36 0.96 15.31
C SER A 192 18.17 0.59 16.79
N THR A 193 17.80 -0.66 17.08
CA THR A 193 17.70 -1.18 18.47
C THR A 193 19.00 -1.04 19.26
N ILE A 194 20.15 -1.00 18.58
CA ILE A 194 21.49 -0.89 19.17
C ILE A 194 21.77 0.55 19.62
N SER A 195 21.17 1.55 18.98
CA SER A 195 21.28 2.98 19.32
C SER A 195 20.20 3.48 20.30
N LYS A 196 19.32 2.59 20.81
CA LYS A 196 18.27 2.90 21.81
C LYS A 196 18.81 3.19 23.22
N GLY A 197 20.04 3.67 23.37
CA GLY A 197 20.55 4.09 24.68
C GLY A 197 19.71 5.25 25.19
N ASN A 198 19.04 5.11 26.34
CA ASN A 198 18.33 6.08 27.22
C ASN A 198 17.62 7.32 26.61
N LYS A 199 17.49 7.44 25.29
CA LYS A 199 16.97 8.61 24.60
C LYS A 199 15.45 8.56 24.67
N PRO A 200 14.78 9.58 25.25
CA PRO A 200 13.33 9.60 25.30
C PRO A 200 12.75 9.54 23.89
N VAL A 201 11.63 8.83 23.71
CA VAL A 201 10.98 8.61 22.40
C VAL A 201 10.74 9.92 21.63
N GLN A 202 10.51 11.03 22.35
CA GLN A 202 10.28 12.35 21.75
C GLN A 202 11.47 12.88 20.92
N PHE A 203 12.69 12.44 21.23
CA PHE A 203 13.90 12.90 20.56
C PHE A 203 14.43 11.90 19.52
N GLN A 204 13.85 10.71 19.46
CA GLN A 204 14.27 9.67 18.51
C GLN A 204 13.85 10.05 17.09
N SER A 205 14.70 9.74 16.12
CA SER A 205 14.37 9.95 14.71
C SER A 205 13.17 9.11 14.30
N ILE A 206 12.27 9.69 13.51
CA ILE A 206 11.05 9.07 13.02
C ILE A 206 11.00 9.06 11.50
N ARG A 207 10.13 8.19 10.96
CA ARG A 207 9.83 8.09 9.54
C ARG A 207 8.35 7.77 9.33
N LEU A 208 7.74 8.34 8.29
CA LEU A 208 6.42 7.95 7.84
C LEU A 208 6.47 6.61 7.09
N GLN A 209 5.42 5.82 7.26
CA GLN A 209 5.19 4.58 6.50
C GLN A 209 4.16 4.77 5.38
N VAL A 210 3.74 6.02 5.16
CA VAL A 210 2.77 6.41 4.13
C VAL A 210 3.38 7.51 3.27
N GLU A 211 3.06 7.52 1.97
CA GLU A 211 3.59 8.56 1.08
C GLU A 211 2.90 9.91 1.32
N PRO A 212 3.61 11.04 1.18
CA PRO A 212 3.01 12.37 1.32
C PRO A 212 1.78 12.60 0.42
N ASN A 213 1.79 12.06 -0.79
CA ASN A 213 0.66 12.16 -1.71
C ASN A 213 -0.60 11.46 -1.18
N ASP A 214 -0.45 10.32 -0.52
CA ASP A 214 -1.56 9.60 0.10
C ASP A 214 -2.16 10.41 1.27
N VAL A 215 -1.31 11.07 2.06
CA VAL A 215 -1.74 11.97 3.14
C VAL A 215 -2.53 13.16 2.58
N ARG A 216 -2.06 13.77 1.48
CA ARG A 216 -2.77 14.88 0.81
C ARG A 216 -4.11 14.42 0.24
N LYS A 217 -4.16 13.23 -0.39
CA LYS A 217 -5.40 12.63 -0.89
C LYS A 217 -6.41 12.40 0.24
N LEU A 218 -5.98 11.79 1.34
CA LEU A 218 -6.80 11.58 2.54
C LEU A 218 -7.41 12.90 3.04
N ILE A 219 -6.61 13.95 3.21
CA ILE A 219 -7.07 15.25 3.72
C ILE A 219 -8.09 15.90 2.78
N LYS A 220 -7.87 15.77 1.46
CA LYS A 220 -8.79 16.31 0.45
C LYS A 220 -10.18 15.66 0.55
N GLU A 221 -10.21 14.34 0.71
CA GLU A 221 -11.43 13.52 0.76
C GLU A 221 -12.12 13.52 2.13
N SER A 222 -11.39 13.84 3.21
CA SER A 222 -11.92 13.82 4.58
C SER A 222 -12.77 15.06 4.92
N SER A 223 -13.67 14.89 5.90
CA SER A 223 -14.41 15.99 6.54
C SER A 223 -13.54 16.69 7.59
N VAL A 224 -12.65 17.56 7.13
CA VAL A 224 -11.70 18.32 7.97
C VAL A 224 -11.84 19.83 7.72
N PRO A 225 -11.37 20.69 8.66
CA PRO A 225 -11.41 22.14 8.48
C PRO A 225 -10.75 22.58 7.16
N THR A 226 -11.34 23.57 6.49
CA THR A 226 -10.86 24.11 5.20
C THR A 226 -9.40 24.56 5.26
N ALA A 227 -8.97 25.10 6.41
CA ALA A 227 -7.58 25.48 6.66
C ALA A 227 -6.61 24.30 6.49
N LEU A 228 -6.97 23.09 6.93
CA LEU A 228 -6.15 21.90 6.77
C LEU A 228 -6.11 21.45 5.31
N LYS A 229 -7.23 21.54 4.58
CA LYS A 229 -7.27 21.25 3.14
C LYS A 229 -6.37 22.19 2.35
N HIS A 230 -6.40 23.48 2.69
CA HIS A 230 -5.51 24.47 2.09
C HIS A 230 -4.04 24.20 2.44
N TRP A 231 -3.75 23.87 3.69
CA TRP A 231 -2.39 23.53 4.11
C TRP A 231 -1.84 22.34 3.30
N ALA A 232 -2.64 21.29 3.12
CA ALA A 232 -2.27 20.13 2.31
C ALA A 232 -2.15 20.40 0.79
N GLN A 233 -2.53 21.58 0.30
CA GLN A 233 -2.35 21.98 -1.10
C GLN A 233 -1.17 22.91 -1.30
N CYS A 234 -0.74 23.62 -0.25
CA CYS A 234 0.44 24.45 -0.29
C CYS A 234 1.71 23.62 -0.12
N SER A 235 2.72 23.90 -0.95
CA SER A 235 4.10 23.42 -0.75
C SER A 235 4.87 24.29 0.24
N ASP A 236 4.40 25.53 0.47
CA ASP A 236 5.10 26.53 1.28
C ASP A 236 4.28 26.91 2.52
N PHE A 237 4.76 26.46 3.67
CA PHE A 237 4.48 27.01 5.01
C PHE A 237 5.70 26.83 5.91
#